data_AF-A0A7L9VVJ1-F1
#
_entry.id   AF-A0A7L9VVJ1-F1
#
_cell.length_a   1.000
_cell.length_b   1.000
_cell.length_c   1.000
_cell.angle_alpha   90.00
_cell.angle_beta   90.00
_cell.angle_gamma   90.00
#
_symmetry.space_group_name_H-M   'P 1'
#
loop_
_entity.id
_entity.type
_entity.pdbx_description
1 polymer ?
#
loop_
_entity_poly.entity_id
_entity_poly.type
_entity_poly.pdbx_seq_one_letter_code
_entity_poly.pdbx_strand_id
1 'polypeptide(L)'
;YCTICCGGREVLMCGNNNCCRCFCVECVDLLVGAGSAQAAIREDPWNCYMCCSKNVSGILRRRDDWTTRLQMFFANNHDQDFEPTRLYSPVAAEKRQPIRVLS
;
A
#
# COMPACT_ATOMS: atom_id res chain seq x y z
N TYR A 1 3.40 7.13 6.61
CA TYR A 1 4.49 7.33 5.65
C TYR A 1 4.15 6.71 4.32
N CYS A 2 4.85 7.13 3.26
CA CYS A 2 4.68 6.58 1.91
C CYS A 2 4.79 5.05 1.89
N THR A 3 3.86 4.40 1.19
CA THR A 3 3.79 2.93 1.03
C THR A 3 5.01 2.35 0.29
N ILE A 4 5.72 3.17 -0.48
CA ILE A 4 6.87 2.75 -1.29
C ILE A 4 8.18 2.90 -0.52
N CYS A 5 8.45 4.09 0.04
CA CYS A 5 9.77 4.41 0.60
C CYS A 5 9.81 4.51 2.13
N CYS A 6 8.68 4.30 2.82
CA CYS A 6 8.55 4.49 4.27
C CYS A 6 8.91 5.90 4.79
N GLY A 7 9.05 6.89 3.90
CA GLY A 7 9.29 8.29 4.23
C GLY A 7 8.28 9.23 3.56
N GLY A 8 8.79 10.32 2.98
CA GLY A 8 8.03 11.33 2.24
C GLY A 8 7.48 12.45 3.12
N ARG A 9 7.70 13.70 2.71
CA ARG A 9 7.20 14.91 3.40
C ARG A 9 5.76 15.24 3.05
N GLU A 10 5.41 15.11 1.78
CA GLU A 10 4.06 15.34 1.25
C GLU A 10 3.56 14.04 0.60
N VAL A 11 2.30 13.69 0.88
CA VAL A 11 1.72 12.41 0.46
C VAL A 11 0.29 12.55 -0.07
N LEU A 12 -0.01 11.76 -1.10
CA LEU A 12 -1.33 11.51 -1.66
C LEU A 12 -2.02 10.43 -0.84
N MET A 13 -3.25 10.69 -0.39
CA MET A 13 -4.07 9.72 0.33
C MET A 13 -5.01 9.01 -0.63
N CYS A 14 -5.17 7.70 -0.47
CA CYS A 14 -6.11 6.92 -1.27
C CYS A 14 -7.56 7.32 -0.94
N GLY A 15 -8.38 7.57 -1.97
CA GLY A 15 -9.81 7.85 -1.84
C GLY A 15 -10.70 6.60 -1.70
N ASN A 16 -10.15 5.40 -1.88
CA ASN A 16 -10.89 4.15 -1.66
C ASN A 16 -11.25 3.97 -0.17
N ASN A 17 -12.54 3.78 0.11
CA ASN A 17 -13.03 3.43 1.43
C ASN A 17 -12.27 2.23 2.00
N ASN A 18 -11.95 2.28 3.29
CA ASN A 18 -11.15 1.27 4.00
C ASN A 18 -9.69 1.11 3.54
N CYS A 19 -9.16 1.96 2.65
CA CYS A 19 -7.74 2.00 2.32
C CYS A 19 -7.03 3.13 3.06
N CYS A 20 -6.02 2.79 3.86
CA CYS A 20 -5.24 3.76 4.64
C CYS A 20 -3.85 4.01 4.05
N ARG A 21 -3.65 3.71 2.76
CA ARG A 21 -2.34 3.84 2.11
C ARG A 21 -2.15 5.25 1.57
N CYS A 22 -0.91 5.71 1.63
CA CYS A 22 -0.50 6.97 1.03
C CYS A 22 0.80 6.80 0.23
N PHE A 23 1.03 7.71 -0.71
CA PHE A 23 2.16 7.69 -1.64
C PHE A 23 2.77 9.10 -1.71
N CYS A 24 4.08 9.24 -1.52
CA CYS A 24 4.69 10.56 -1.62
C CYS A 24 4.78 11.04 -3.07
N VAL A 25 4.73 12.36 -3.24
CA VAL A 25 4.82 13.04 -4.55
C VAL A 25 6.05 12.57 -5.32
N GLU A 26 7.21 12.52 -4.65
CA GLU A 26 8.49 12.10 -5.24
C GLU A 26 8.45 10.68 -5.82
N CYS A 27 7.93 9.69 -5.07
CA CYS A 27 7.85 8.31 -5.57
C CYS A 27 6.91 8.19 -6.76
N VAL A 28 5.81 8.95 -6.77
CA VAL A 28 4.84 8.93 -7.87
C VAL A 28 5.44 9.56 -9.11
N ASP A 29 6.02 10.75 -9.01
CA ASP A 29 6.61 11.41 -10.17
C ASP A 29 7.84 10.65 -10.71
N LEU A 30 8.61 9.99 -9.85
CA LEU A 30 9.75 9.19 -10.27
C LEU A 30 9.34 7.87 -10.96
N LEU A 31 8.40 7.12 -10.38
CA LEU A 31 8.10 5.74 -10.80
C LEU A 31 6.93 5.66 -11.78
N VAL A 32 6.00 6.60 -11.75
CA VAL A 32 4.82 6.63 -12.63
C VAL A 32 5.05 7.58 -13.79
N GLY A 33 5.71 8.71 -13.53
CA GLY A 33 6.13 9.69 -14.53
C GLY A 33 5.93 11.11 -14.02
N ALA A 34 6.76 12.04 -14.47
CA ALA A 34 6.74 13.43 -14.02
C ALA A 34 5.35 14.08 -14.20
N GLY A 35 4.81 14.68 -13.14
CA GLY A 35 3.49 15.31 -13.13
C GLY A 35 2.33 14.34 -12.82
N SER A 36 2.62 13.05 -12.62
CA SER A 36 1.60 12.07 -12.23
C SER A 36 1.02 12.36 -10.85
N ALA A 37 1.82 12.90 -9.92
CA ALA A 37 1.32 13.28 -8.61
C ALA A 37 0.29 14.41 -8.71
N GLN A 38 0.57 15.43 -9.54
CA GLN A 38 -0.37 16.52 -9.80
C GLN A 38 -1.64 16.06 -10.52
N ALA A 39 -1.53 15.06 -11.41
CA ALA A 39 -2.71 14.45 -12.01
C ALA A 39 -3.57 13.74 -10.96
N ALA A 40 -2.95 12.99 -10.04
CA ALA A 40 -3.64 12.31 -8.94
C ALA A 40 -4.31 13.27 -7.96
N ILE A 41 -3.71 14.43 -7.66
CA ILE A 41 -4.31 15.47 -6.79
C ILE A 41 -5.61 16.02 -7.38
N ARG A 42 -5.69 16.13 -8.72
CA ARG A 42 -6.87 16.64 -9.41
C ARG A 42 -7.95 15.58 -9.63
N GLU A 43 -7.65 14.31 -9.37
CA GLU A 43 -8.58 13.20 -9.52
C GLU A 43 -9.38 13.00 -8.22
N ASP A 44 -10.71 13.01 -8.33
CA ASP A 44 -11.62 12.80 -7.19
C ASP A 44 -12.74 11.81 -7.54
N PRO A 45 -12.78 10.59 -6.95
CA PRO A 45 -11.82 10.04 -6.00
C PRO A 45 -10.60 9.37 -6.69
N TRP A 46 -9.38 9.67 -6.21
CA TRP A 46 -8.17 8.98 -6.65
C TRP A 46 -7.99 7.62 -5.96
N ASN A 47 -7.93 6.54 -6.75
CA ASN A 47 -7.62 5.20 -6.25
C ASN A 47 -6.11 4.92 -6.35
N CYS A 48 -5.48 4.62 -5.21
CA CYS A 48 -4.05 4.36 -5.19
C CYS A 48 -3.64 3.10 -5.97
N TYR A 49 -2.35 2.95 -6.24
CA TYR A 49 -1.78 1.84 -7.03
C TYR A 49 -1.95 0.44 -6.41
N MET A 50 -2.44 0.35 -5.17
CA MET A 50 -2.79 -0.93 -4.53
C MET A 50 -4.28 -1.28 -4.67
N CYS A 51 -5.12 -0.29 -4.96
CA CYS A 51 -6.58 -0.40 -5.07
C CYS A 51 -7.08 -0.34 -6.52
N CYS A 52 -6.34 0.31 -7.42
CA CYS A 52 -6.75 0.38 -8.81
C CYS A 52 -6.68 -1.01 -9.49
N SER A 53 -7.51 -1.21 -10.52
CA SER A 53 -7.52 -2.45 -11.32
C SER A 53 -6.27 -2.60 -12.19
N LYS A 54 -5.61 -1.48 -12.52
CA LYS A 54 -4.38 -1.47 -13.32
C LYS A 54 -3.19 -1.91 -12.46
N ASN A 55 -2.59 -3.05 -12.82
CA ASN A 55 -1.40 -3.56 -12.13
C ASN A 55 -0.10 -2.80 -12.46
N VAL A 56 -0.09 -1.98 -13.52
CA VAL A 56 1.10 -1.26 -14.00
C VAL A 56 0.74 0.22 -14.20
N SER A 57 1.60 1.12 -13.74
CA SER A 57 1.48 2.58 -13.90
C SER A 57 2.88 3.16 -14.08
N GLY A 58 3.22 3.58 -15.30
CA GLY A 58 4.62 3.89 -15.65
C GLY A 58 5.51 2.67 -15.49
N ILE A 59 6.63 2.81 -14.76
CA ILE A 59 7.51 1.69 -14.38
C ILE A 59 7.12 1.06 -13.03
N LEU A 60 6.15 1.63 -12.31
CA LEU A 60 5.62 1.06 -11.09
C LEU A 60 4.68 -0.10 -11.41
N ARG A 61 5.06 -1.31 -11.00
CA ARG A 61 4.24 -2.53 -11.13
C ARG A 61 3.89 -3.11 -9.77
N ARG A 62 2.58 -3.25 -9.50
CA ARG A 62 2.06 -4.02 -8.36
C ARG A 62 2.36 -5.50 -8.60
N ARG A 63 2.97 -6.15 -7.61
CA ARG A 63 3.21 -7.60 -7.66
C ARG A 63 1.91 -8.34 -7.34
N ASP A 64 1.62 -9.40 -8.08
CA ASP A 64 0.41 -10.21 -7.85
C ASP A 64 0.51 -11.03 -6.55
N ASP A 65 1.72 -11.41 -6.14
CA ASP A 65 2.03 -12.18 -4.93
C ASP A 65 2.44 -11.29 -3.73
N TRP A 66 2.10 -9.99 -3.75
CA TRP A 66 2.57 -9.03 -2.74
C TRP A 66 2.12 -9.39 -1.31
N THR A 67 0.94 -9.97 -1.12
CA THR A 67 0.41 -10.35 0.19
C THR A 67 1.27 -11.43 0.83
N THR A 68 1.59 -12.48 0.09
CA THR A 68 2.46 -13.59 0.54
C THR A 68 3.88 -13.09 0.81
N ARG A 69 4.44 -12.28 -0.08
CA ARG A 69 5.78 -11.70 0.11
C ARG A 69 5.84 -10.79 1.33
N LEU A 70 4.79 -10.00 1.58
CA LEU A 70 4.73 -9.14 2.75
C LEU A 70 4.70 -9.96 4.04
N GLN A 71 3.97 -11.07 4.07
CA GLN A 71 4.00 -11.99 5.20
C GLN A 71 5.40 -12.56 5.42
N MET A 72 6.04 -13.08 4.37
CA MET A 72 7.40 -13.63 4.46
C MET A 72 8.42 -12.57 4.93
N PHE A 73 8.27 -11.32 4.48
CA PHE A 73 9.12 -10.21 4.90
C PHE A 73 9.10 -10.00 6.41
N PHE A 74 7.93 -10.11 7.06
CA PHE A 74 7.81 -10.02 8.52
C PHE A 74 8.13 -11.33 9.25
N ALA A 75 7.91 -12.49 8.61
CA ALA A 75 8.21 -13.80 9.19
C ALA A 75 9.73 -14.05 9.33
N ASN A 76 10.54 -13.48 8.44
CA ASN A 76 11.98 -13.70 8.37
C ASN A 76 12.79 -12.78 9.30
N ASN A 77 12.19 -12.24 10.36
CA ASN A 77 12.93 -11.49 11.38
C ASN A 77 13.74 -12.47 12.25
N HIS A 78 14.96 -12.76 11.79
CA HIS A 78 15.92 -13.67 12.44
C HIS A 78 16.39 -13.25 13.84
N ASP A 79 16.05 -12.04 14.30
CA ASP A 79 16.44 -11.49 15.60
C ASP A 79 15.38 -11.70 16.71
N GLN A 80 14.34 -12.50 16.47
CA GLN A 80 13.31 -12.77 17.48
C GLN A 80 13.54 -14.15 18.12
N ASP A 81 13.84 -14.17 19.42
CA ASP A 81 13.91 -15.38 20.28
C ASP A 81 12.54 -16.06 20.51
N PHE A 82 11.54 -15.76 19.68
CA PHE A 82 10.16 -16.20 19.84
C PHE A 82 9.72 -17.08 18.67
N GLU A 83 8.77 -17.98 18.95
CA GLU A 83 8.10 -18.77 17.91
C GLU A 83 7.54 -17.86 16.80
N PRO A 84 7.59 -18.30 15.52
CA PRO A 84 7.09 -17.53 14.41
C PRO A 84 5.64 -17.11 14.65
N THR A 85 5.36 -15.81 14.64
CA THR A 85 4.01 -15.31 14.86
C THR A 85 3.09 -15.84 13.75
N ARG A 86 1.87 -16.30 14.10
CA ARG A 86 0.86 -16.61 13.07
C ARG A 86 0.54 -15.36 12.27
N LEU A 87 0.93 -15.35 11.00
CA LEU A 87 0.65 -14.25 10.08
C LEU A 87 -0.64 -14.52 9.29
N TYR A 88 -1.53 -13.53 9.29
CA TYR A 88 -2.76 -13.55 8.49
C TYR A 88 -2.61 -12.68 7.24
N SER A 89 -3.17 -13.12 6.12
CA SER A 89 -3.02 -12.39 4.86
C SER A 89 -3.79 -11.07 4.92
N PRO A 90 -3.23 -9.97 4.39
CA PRO A 90 -3.95 -8.71 4.34
C PRO A 90 -5.28 -8.84 3.58
N VAL A 91 -6.37 -8.40 4.18
CA VAL A 91 -7.69 -8.33 3.54
C VAL A 91 -7.74 -7.11 2.61
N ALA A 92 -8.18 -7.33 1.37
CA ALA A 92 -8.41 -6.27 0.38
C ALA A 92 -9.39 -5.22 0.93
N ALA A 93 -9.20 -3.95 0.57
CA ALA A 93 -9.92 -2.83 1.18
C ALA A 93 -11.45 -3.00 1.06
N GLU A 94 -11.91 -3.50 -0.08
CA GLU A 94 -13.32 -3.71 -0.43
C GLU A 94 -13.97 -4.83 0.40
N LYS A 95 -13.17 -5.72 0.99
CA LYS A 95 -13.62 -6.88 1.76
C LYS A 95 -13.49 -6.68 3.28
N ARG A 96 -12.97 -5.54 3.74
CA ARG A 96 -12.79 -5.26 5.17
C ARG A 96 -14.14 -5.07 5.87
N GLN A 97 -14.21 -5.54 7.11
CA GLN A 97 -15.39 -5.46 7.97
C GLN A 97 -14.98 -4.85 9.33
N PRO A 98 -15.91 -4.22 10.06
CA PRO A 98 -15.64 -3.73 11.42
C PRO A 98 -15.10 -4.83 12.33
N ILE A 99 -14.10 -4.51 13.14
CA ILE A 99 -13.55 -5.45 14.13
C ILE A 99 -14.58 -5.70 15.24
N ARG A 100 -14.65 -6.95 15.71
CA ARG A 100 -15.46 -7.36 16.85
C ARG A 100 -14.51 -7.77 17.97
N VAL A 101 -14.61 -7.10 19.11
CA VAL A 101 -13.70 -7.30 20.25
C VAL A 101 -14.52 -7.80 21.44
N LEU A 102 -14.03 -8.85 22.09
CA LEU A 102 -14.47 -9.26 23.43
C LEU A 102 -13.48 -8.66 24.41
N SER A 103 -13.97 -7.85 25.36
CA SER A 103 -13.17 -7.27 26.44
C SER A 103 -13.44 -7.96 27.76
#